data_AF-A0A1S1LWC3-F1
#
_entry.id   AF-A0A1S1LWC3-F1
#
_cell.length_a   1.000
_cell.length_b   1.000
_cell.length_c   1.000
_cell.angle_alpha   90.00
_cell.angle_beta   90.00
_cell.angle_gamma   90.00
#
_symmetry.space_group_name_H-M   'P 1'
#
loop_
_entity.id
_entity.type
_entity.pdbx_description
1 polymer ?
#
loop_
_entity_poly.entity_id
_entity_poly.type
_entity_poly.pdbx_seq_one_letter_code
_entity_poly.pdbx_strand_id
1 'polypeptide(L)'
;MRSEYADAHDGVTGSLAAPISWQPEDHDVFRLAQLVLLLSVAAELEKPIATVDRLGYYDFFSASPFVVVGGRTQSDADERLALKLAGFVERQLSYASTGQRWVSRRRRLQHDLAQLMSYNLMTLQNGAFDLTPSGQTLATQLSTIYADAYRVSARVIIRRLSRLSDRALLQAVQGWLGISWLALDLLDDVTLDAAIVGGDFDA
;
A
#
# COMPACT_ATOMS: atom_id res chain seq x y z
N MET A 1 -28.44 -49.57 43.86
CA MET A 1 -27.42 -48.56 44.19
C MET A 1 -26.32 -48.70 43.14
N ARG A 2 -26.45 -48.17 41.91
CA ARG A 2 -26.35 -46.75 41.50
C ARG A 2 -25.21 -46.01 42.21
N SER A 3 -24.05 -45.98 41.56
CA SER A 3 -23.01 -44.97 41.72
C SER A 3 -22.98 -44.19 40.42
N GLU A 4 -23.53 -42.98 40.46
CA GLU A 4 -23.47 -41.95 39.43
C GLU A 4 -22.11 -41.24 39.44
N TYR A 5 -21.86 -40.50 38.35
CA TYR A 5 -20.79 -39.51 38.11
C TYR A 5 -19.45 -40.03 37.58
N ALA A 6 -19.43 -40.36 36.27
CA ALA A 6 -18.29 -40.08 35.41
C ALA A 6 -18.75 -39.04 34.38
N ASP A 7 -18.46 -37.78 34.69
CA ASP A 7 -18.76 -36.62 33.83
C ASP A 7 -17.88 -36.66 32.59
N ALA A 8 -18.55 -36.63 31.43
CA ALA A 8 -17.95 -36.42 30.14
C ALA A 8 -17.75 -34.91 29.92
N HIS A 9 -16.52 -34.44 30.05
CA HIS A 9 -16.11 -33.13 29.55
C HIS A 9 -14.78 -33.25 28.81
N ASP A 10 -14.83 -33.84 27.62
CA ASP A 10 -13.78 -33.62 26.63
C ASP A 10 -14.16 -32.35 25.86
N GLY A 11 -13.66 -31.23 26.39
CA GLY A 11 -13.88 -29.91 25.86
C GLY A 11 -13.27 -29.80 24.46
N VAL A 12 -14.11 -29.54 23.48
CA VAL A 12 -13.71 -28.89 22.23
C VAL A 12 -13.20 -27.50 22.60
N THR A 13 -11.92 -27.41 22.98
CA THR A 13 -11.18 -26.15 22.92
C THR A 13 -10.88 -25.88 21.46
N GLY A 14 -11.89 -25.38 20.74
CA GLY A 14 -11.69 -24.68 19.49
C GLY A 14 -10.69 -23.56 19.75
N SER A 15 -9.50 -23.70 19.17
CA SER A 15 -8.48 -22.67 19.16
C SER A 15 -9.04 -21.44 18.45
N LEU A 16 -9.55 -20.47 19.22
CA LEU A 16 -10.07 -19.19 18.74
C LEU A 16 -8.96 -18.19 18.36
N ALA A 17 -7.75 -18.68 18.11
CA ALA A 17 -6.60 -17.85 17.75
C ALA A 17 -5.82 -18.47 16.58
N ALA A 18 -6.51 -18.78 15.49
CA ALA A 18 -5.83 -18.68 14.21
C ALA A 18 -5.51 -17.18 14.01
N PRO A 19 -4.24 -16.76 13.87
CA PRO A 19 -3.95 -15.38 13.53
C PRO A 19 -4.66 -15.07 12.22
N ILE A 20 -5.43 -13.98 12.20
CA ILE A 20 -5.98 -13.44 10.96
C ILE A 20 -4.78 -13.19 10.04
N SER A 21 -4.58 -14.06 9.04
CA SER A 21 -3.40 -14.02 8.18
C SER A 21 -3.52 -12.98 7.06
N TRP A 22 -4.65 -12.29 6.97
CA TRP A 22 -4.94 -11.34 5.91
C TRP A 22 -4.58 -9.92 6.35
N GLN A 23 -3.69 -9.29 5.60
CA GLN A 23 -3.41 -7.86 5.77
C GLN A 23 -4.50 -7.06 5.04
N PRO A 24 -4.91 -5.87 5.52
CA PRO A 24 -5.93 -5.06 4.84
C PRO A 24 -5.63 -4.83 3.34
N GLU A 25 -4.35 -4.70 2.98
CA GLU A 25 -3.87 -4.58 1.61
C GLU A 25 -4.10 -5.82 0.73
N ASP A 26 -4.45 -6.98 1.29
CA ASP A 26 -4.80 -8.16 0.50
C ASP A 26 -6.22 -8.04 -0.10
N HIS A 27 -7.04 -7.10 0.36
CA HIS A 27 -8.41 -6.90 -0.12
C HIS A 27 -8.49 -5.82 -1.21
N ASP A 28 -8.98 -6.18 -2.40
CA ASP A 28 -9.02 -5.29 -3.58
C ASP A 28 -9.75 -3.98 -3.29
N VAL A 29 -10.96 -4.04 -2.73
CA VAL A 29 -11.75 -2.84 -2.37
C VAL A 29 -10.97 -1.88 -1.48
N PHE A 30 -10.18 -2.40 -0.54
CA PHE A 30 -9.39 -1.57 0.36
C PHE A 30 -8.25 -0.87 -0.39
N ARG A 31 -7.54 -1.60 -1.28
CA ARG A 31 -6.49 -1.02 -2.12
C ARG A 31 -7.04 0.05 -3.07
N LEU A 32 -8.15 -0.21 -3.73
CA LEU A 32 -8.82 0.76 -4.60
C LEU A 32 -9.24 2.01 -3.83
N ALA A 33 -9.80 1.85 -2.63
CA ALA A 33 -10.13 2.97 -1.76
C ALA A 33 -8.88 3.78 -1.36
N GLN A 34 -7.76 3.12 -1.02
CA GLN A 34 -6.49 3.81 -0.74
C GLN A 34 -5.97 4.61 -1.93
N LEU A 35 -6.05 4.05 -3.15
CA LEU A 35 -5.64 4.77 -4.37
C LEU A 35 -6.55 5.98 -4.63
N VAL A 36 -7.85 5.85 -4.44
CA VAL A 36 -8.79 6.99 -4.53
C VAL A 36 -8.44 8.08 -3.52
N LEU A 37 -8.16 7.72 -2.27
CA LEU A 37 -7.70 8.67 -1.25
C LEU A 37 -6.38 9.34 -1.66
N LEU A 38 -5.43 8.56 -2.17
CA LEU A 38 -4.13 9.06 -2.60
C LEU A 38 -4.25 10.09 -3.73
N LEU A 39 -5.02 9.77 -4.77
CA LEU A 39 -5.28 10.68 -5.89
C LEU A 39 -6.01 11.94 -5.41
N SER A 40 -6.96 11.82 -4.47
CA SER A 40 -7.65 13.00 -3.90
C SER A 40 -6.69 13.95 -3.17
N VAL A 41 -5.70 13.42 -2.45
CA VAL A 41 -4.68 14.24 -1.77
C VAL A 41 -3.68 14.82 -2.77
N ALA A 42 -3.34 14.09 -3.83
CA ALA A 42 -2.48 14.60 -4.90
C ALA A 42 -3.14 15.79 -5.62
N ALA A 43 -4.44 15.71 -5.90
CA ALA A 43 -5.23 16.81 -6.44
C ALA A 43 -5.30 18.01 -5.47
N GLU A 44 -5.57 17.80 -4.19
CA GLU A 44 -5.57 18.85 -3.14
C GLU A 44 -4.22 19.60 -3.08
N LEU A 45 -3.12 18.88 -3.27
CA LEU A 45 -1.77 19.45 -3.22
C LEU A 45 -1.28 20.02 -4.56
N GLU A 46 -2.10 19.96 -5.61
CA GLU A 46 -1.72 20.33 -6.99
C GLU A 46 -0.42 19.62 -7.43
N LYS A 47 -0.31 18.33 -7.11
CA LYS A 47 0.84 17.48 -7.47
C LYS A 47 0.41 16.40 -8.47
N PRO A 48 0.43 16.70 -9.78
CA PRO A 48 0.05 15.72 -10.78
C PRO A 48 0.97 14.50 -10.75
N ILE A 49 0.39 13.30 -10.84
CA ILE A 49 1.11 12.03 -10.85
C ILE A 49 1.13 11.50 -12.28
N ALA A 50 2.23 11.75 -12.98
CA ALA A 50 2.35 11.46 -14.42
C ALA A 50 2.75 10.01 -14.75
N THR A 51 3.30 9.26 -13.78
CA THR A 51 3.85 7.93 -14.03
C THR A 51 3.36 6.91 -13.02
N VAL A 52 3.20 5.67 -13.47
CA VAL A 52 2.85 4.53 -12.61
C VAL A 52 3.91 4.32 -11.52
N ASP A 53 5.18 4.54 -11.85
CA ASP A 53 6.27 4.46 -10.88
C ASP A 53 6.10 5.45 -9.73
N ARG A 54 5.84 6.72 -10.07
CA ARG A 54 5.65 7.78 -9.07
C ARG A 54 4.41 7.51 -8.21
N LEU A 55 3.34 7.04 -8.84
CA LEU A 55 2.15 6.59 -8.11
C LEU A 55 2.47 5.45 -7.15
N GLY A 56 3.21 4.43 -7.60
CA GLY A 56 3.60 3.29 -6.79
C GLY A 56 4.42 3.69 -5.58
N TYR A 57 5.40 4.58 -5.74
CA TYR A 57 6.16 5.11 -4.60
C TYR A 57 5.25 5.82 -3.60
N TYR A 58 4.34 6.68 -4.08
CA TYR A 58 3.44 7.41 -3.20
C TYR A 58 2.49 6.46 -2.46
N ASP A 59 1.92 5.50 -3.17
CA ASP A 59 1.01 4.48 -2.62
C ASP A 59 1.69 3.64 -1.53
N PHE A 60 2.86 3.07 -1.83
CA PHE A 60 3.57 2.23 -0.88
C PHE A 60 4.02 2.99 0.38
N PHE A 61 4.66 4.15 0.21
CA PHE A 61 5.18 4.90 1.35
C PHE A 61 4.06 5.59 2.14
N SER A 62 2.92 5.91 1.54
CA SER A 62 1.75 6.40 2.30
C SER A 62 1.19 5.32 3.23
N ALA A 63 1.27 4.05 2.84
CA ALA A 63 0.92 2.93 3.71
C ALA A 63 2.03 2.58 4.73
N SER A 64 3.28 3.00 4.49
CA SER A 64 4.45 2.71 5.34
C SER A 64 5.35 3.95 5.57
N PRO A 65 4.84 5.03 6.18
CA PRO A 65 5.50 6.34 6.12
C PRO A 65 6.81 6.41 6.91
N PHE A 66 6.96 5.62 7.97
CA PHE A 66 8.18 5.60 8.78
C PHE A 66 9.39 4.98 8.06
N VAL A 67 9.20 4.31 6.93
CA VAL A 67 10.30 3.87 6.06
C VAL A 67 11.08 5.07 5.52
N VAL A 68 10.37 6.18 5.28
CA VAL A 68 10.93 7.38 4.64
C VAL A 68 11.28 8.44 5.68
N VAL A 69 10.51 8.57 6.76
CA VAL A 69 10.68 9.64 7.76
C VAL A 69 11.63 9.22 8.88
N GLY A 70 12.93 9.47 8.64
CA GLY A 70 14.06 8.95 9.43
C GLY A 70 14.47 9.73 10.68
N GLY A 71 13.83 10.85 11.01
CA GLY A 71 14.02 11.58 12.27
C GLY A 71 15.35 12.34 12.42
N ARG A 72 16.05 12.65 11.33
CA ARG A 72 17.39 13.29 11.36
C ARG A 72 17.35 14.81 11.26
N THR A 73 16.21 15.38 10.91
CA THR A 73 16.01 16.82 10.76
C THR A 73 14.80 17.28 11.59
N GLN A 74 14.68 18.59 11.86
CA GLN A 74 13.48 19.14 12.51
C GLN A 74 12.21 18.86 11.68
N SER A 75 12.31 18.98 10.35
CA SER A 75 11.21 18.63 9.44
C SER A 75 10.79 17.17 9.60
N ASP A 76 11.74 16.24 9.78
CA ASP A 76 11.44 14.83 10.02
C ASP A 76 10.74 14.63 11.37
N ALA A 77 11.13 15.39 12.41
CA ALA A 77 10.51 15.31 13.72
C ALA A 77 9.05 15.76 13.68
N ASP A 78 8.77 16.87 12.98
CA ASP A 78 7.42 17.42 12.81
C ASP A 78 6.55 16.46 11.99
N GLU A 79 7.08 15.92 10.88
CA GLU A 79 6.39 14.90 10.07
C GLU A 79 6.08 13.63 10.87
N ARG A 80 7.04 13.14 11.69
CA ARG A 80 6.82 11.97 12.57
C ARG A 80 5.77 12.25 13.63
N LEU A 81 5.76 13.45 14.21
CA LEU A 81 4.74 13.84 15.17
C LEU A 81 3.36 13.86 14.52
N ALA A 82 3.23 14.45 13.34
CA ALA A 82 1.97 14.47 12.59
C ALA A 82 1.45 13.05 12.30
N LEU A 83 2.33 12.14 11.87
CA LEU A 83 1.98 10.74 11.62
C LEU A 83 1.53 10.01 12.90
N LYS A 84 2.24 10.22 14.02
CA LYS A 84 1.87 9.62 15.32
C LYS A 84 0.54 10.15 15.83
N LEU A 85 0.29 11.45 15.70
CA LEU A 85 -0.99 12.07 16.07
C LEU A 85 -2.14 11.58 15.20
N ALA A 86 -1.87 11.24 13.93
CA ALA A 86 -2.83 10.61 13.03
C ALA A 86 -3.05 9.11 13.31
N GLY A 87 -2.37 8.53 14.30
CA GLY A 87 -2.55 7.13 14.71
C GLY A 87 -1.62 6.12 14.04
N PHE A 88 -0.60 6.55 13.28
CA PHE A 88 0.40 5.61 12.75
C PHE A 88 1.37 5.15 13.84
N VAL A 89 1.65 3.84 13.85
CA VAL A 89 2.58 3.21 14.80
C VAL A 89 3.80 2.67 14.07
N GLU A 90 4.99 2.97 14.60
CA GLU A 90 6.28 2.64 13.98
C GLU A 90 6.60 1.13 13.97
N ARG A 91 5.96 0.34 14.84
CA ARG A 91 6.22 -1.09 15.04
C ARG A 91 5.58 -2.04 14.01
N GLN A 92 4.90 -1.55 12.99
CA GLN A 92 4.33 -2.41 11.93
C GLN A 92 5.35 -2.83 10.84
N LEU A 93 6.60 -2.39 10.93
CA LEU A 93 7.67 -2.75 10.00
C LEU A 93 8.42 -4.00 10.48
N SER A 94 7.93 -5.19 10.13
CA SER A 94 8.82 -6.36 10.09
C SER A 94 9.79 -6.16 8.91
N TYR A 95 11.00 -5.66 9.21
CA TYR A 95 12.06 -5.30 8.27
C TYR A 95 12.38 -6.37 7.20
N ALA A 96 12.07 -7.65 7.46
CA ALA A 96 12.28 -8.74 6.51
C ALA A 96 11.24 -8.79 5.36
N SER A 97 10.13 -8.05 5.44
CA SER A 97 9.00 -8.15 4.50
C SER A 97 8.75 -6.90 3.66
N THR A 98 9.40 -5.77 3.95
CA THR A 98 9.12 -4.48 3.30
C THR A 98 9.41 -4.50 1.79
N GLY A 99 10.52 -5.11 1.35
CA GLY A 99 10.85 -5.26 -0.06
C GLY A 99 9.88 -6.18 -0.82
N GLN A 100 9.46 -7.28 -0.21
CA GLN A 100 8.45 -8.20 -0.78
C GLN A 100 7.07 -7.54 -0.90
N ARG A 101 6.66 -6.76 0.11
CA ARG A 101 5.43 -5.96 0.07
C ARG A 101 5.49 -4.90 -1.02
N TRP A 102 6.65 -4.27 -1.24
CA TRP A 102 6.87 -3.32 -2.33
C TRP A 102 6.64 -3.97 -3.70
N VAL A 103 7.34 -5.08 -3.98
CA VAL A 103 7.22 -5.77 -5.29
C VAL A 103 5.80 -6.27 -5.51
N SER A 104 5.19 -6.89 -4.50
CA SER A 104 3.82 -7.40 -4.60
C SER A 104 2.78 -6.29 -4.82
N ARG A 105 3.00 -5.09 -4.28
CA ARG A 105 2.11 -3.93 -4.47
C ARG A 105 2.31 -3.30 -5.85
N ARG A 106 3.56 -3.16 -6.29
CA ARG A 106 3.95 -2.64 -7.62
C ARG A 106 3.36 -3.50 -8.75
N ARG A 107 3.42 -4.83 -8.63
CA ARG A 107 2.83 -5.78 -9.59
C ARG A 107 1.32 -5.60 -9.76
N ARG A 108 0.61 -5.39 -8.66
CA ARG A 108 -0.86 -5.27 -8.65
C ARG A 108 -1.36 -3.88 -9.06
N LEU A 109 -0.51 -2.85 -8.96
CA LEU A 109 -0.90 -1.46 -9.20
C LEU A 109 -1.55 -1.25 -10.58
N GLN A 110 -1.01 -1.83 -11.65
CA GLN A 110 -1.60 -1.67 -12.99
C GLN A 110 -3.01 -2.26 -13.09
N HIS A 111 -3.23 -3.42 -12.45
CA HIS A 111 -4.54 -4.04 -12.36
C HIS A 111 -5.52 -3.16 -11.56
N ASP A 112 -5.10 -2.67 -10.40
CA ASP A 112 -5.91 -1.80 -9.56
C ASP A 112 -6.27 -0.49 -10.30
N LEU A 113 -5.36 0.09 -11.08
CA LEU A 113 -5.63 1.25 -11.93
C LEU A 113 -6.64 0.96 -13.04
N ALA A 114 -6.55 -0.21 -13.67
CA ALA A 114 -7.52 -0.64 -14.67
C ALA A 114 -8.92 -0.80 -14.06
N GLN A 115 -9.02 -1.31 -12.82
CA GLN A 115 -10.28 -1.39 -12.09
C GLN A 115 -10.86 0.00 -11.75
N LEU A 116 -10.04 0.95 -11.27
CA LEU A 116 -10.52 2.31 -11.01
C LEU A 116 -11.05 3.00 -12.27
N MET A 117 -10.38 2.79 -13.40
CA MET A 117 -10.81 3.31 -14.70
C MET A 117 -12.10 2.65 -15.19
N SER A 118 -12.24 1.33 -15.04
CA SER A 118 -13.47 0.61 -15.44
C SER A 118 -14.68 0.99 -14.57
N TYR A 119 -14.46 1.30 -13.29
CA TYR A 119 -15.47 1.84 -12.39
C TYR A 119 -15.74 3.34 -12.56
N ASN A 120 -15.09 4.00 -13.54
CA ASN A 120 -15.20 5.44 -13.77
C ASN A 120 -14.87 6.27 -12.51
N LEU A 121 -13.89 5.84 -11.72
CA LEU A 121 -13.40 6.54 -10.53
C LEU A 121 -12.13 7.34 -10.81
N MET A 122 -11.36 6.94 -11.82
CA MET A 122 -10.11 7.57 -12.22
C MET A 122 -10.09 7.83 -13.73
N THR A 123 -9.36 8.85 -14.15
CA THR A 123 -9.05 9.17 -15.54
C THR A 123 -7.57 9.52 -15.72
N LEU A 124 -7.12 9.61 -16.97
CA LEU A 124 -5.86 10.22 -17.35
C LEU A 124 -6.15 11.61 -17.93
N GLN A 125 -5.84 12.66 -17.18
CA GLN A 125 -6.03 14.05 -17.60
C GLN A 125 -4.66 14.74 -17.70
N ASN A 126 -4.38 15.37 -18.84
CA ASN A 126 -3.11 16.04 -19.11
C ASN A 126 -1.86 15.16 -18.87
N GLY A 127 -1.99 13.85 -19.13
CA GLY A 127 -0.91 12.88 -18.91
C GLY A 127 -0.66 12.50 -17.45
N ALA A 128 -1.57 12.84 -16.54
CA ALA A 128 -1.51 12.46 -15.13
C ALA A 128 -2.77 11.71 -14.69
N PHE A 129 -2.61 10.83 -13.69
CA PHE A 129 -3.74 10.18 -13.02
C PHE A 129 -4.51 11.20 -12.21
N ASP A 130 -5.82 11.26 -12.44
CA ASP A 130 -6.74 12.16 -11.73
C ASP A 130 -8.06 11.45 -11.41
N LEU A 131 -8.82 11.98 -10.45
CA LEU A 131 -10.14 11.47 -10.12
C LEU A 131 -11.20 12.03 -11.08
N THR A 132 -12.17 11.19 -11.42
CA THR A 132 -13.42 11.67 -12.03
C THR A 132 -14.30 12.34 -10.96
N PRO A 133 -15.41 13.02 -11.33
CA PRO A 133 -16.37 13.52 -10.35
C PRO A 133 -16.92 12.41 -9.41
N SER A 134 -17.11 11.20 -9.93
CA SER A 134 -17.53 10.04 -9.14
C SER A 134 -16.43 9.59 -8.18
N GLY A 135 -15.17 9.56 -8.64
CA GLY A 135 -14.02 9.27 -7.79
C GLY A 135 -13.85 10.28 -6.66
N GLN A 136 -14.04 11.57 -6.96
CA GLN A 136 -13.99 12.63 -5.96
C GLN A 136 -15.12 12.49 -4.92
N THR A 137 -16.32 12.12 -5.37
CA THR A 137 -17.46 11.87 -4.47
C THR A 137 -17.20 10.67 -3.56
N LEU A 138 -16.63 9.58 -4.10
CA LEU A 138 -16.22 8.45 -3.28
C LEU A 138 -15.15 8.85 -2.26
N ALA A 139 -14.15 9.63 -2.69
CA ALA A 139 -13.09 10.11 -1.82
C ALA A 139 -13.64 10.93 -0.63
N THR A 140 -14.70 11.73 -0.81
CA THR A 140 -15.31 12.50 0.30
C THR A 140 -16.16 11.63 1.23
N GLN A 141 -16.72 10.53 0.74
CA GLN A 141 -17.51 9.59 1.55
C GLN A 141 -16.65 8.70 2.46
N LEU A 142 -15.39 8.46 2.08
CA LEU A 142 -14.42 7.69 2.88
C LEU A 142 -13.95 8.46 4.13
N SER A 143 -14.80 8.52 5.16
CA SER A 143 -14.65 9.34 6.36
C SER A 143 -14.24 8.56 7.62
N THR A 144 -13.64 7.38 7.44
CA THR A 144 -13.17 6.57 8.57
C THR A 144 -11.90 7.17 9.18
N ILE A 145 -11.64 6.85 10.46
CA ILE A 145 -10.38 7.22 11.13
C ILE A 145 -9.16 6.76 10.32
N TYR A 146 -9.25 5.56 9.73
CA TYR A 146 -8.20 5.04 8.85
C TYR A 146 -8.00 5.91 7.61
N ALA A 147 -9.09 6.30 6.94
CA ALA A 147 -9.01 7.14 5.76
C ALA A 147 -8.40 8.51 6.08
N ASP A 148 -8.75 9.10 7.22
CA ASP A 148 -8.17 10.37 7.67
C ASP A 148 -6.69 10.24 8.01
N ALA A 149 -6.31 9.17 8.71
CA ALA A 149 -4.91 8.85 8.94
C ALA A 149 -4.15 8.71 7.63
N TYR A 150 -4.68 7.92 6.69
CA TYR A 150 -4.07 7.69 5.39
C TYR A 150 -3.89 9.00 4.60
N ARG A 151 -4.87 9.92 4.62
CA ARG A 151 -4.73 11.24 4.01
C ARG A 151 -3.60 12.06 4.61
N VAL A 152 -3.43 12.03 5.94
CA VAL A 152 -2.30 12.70 6.61
C VAL A 152 -0.98 12.11 6.11
N SER A 153 -0.88 10.79 6.07
CA SER A 153 0.31 10.09 5.59
C SER A 153 0.62 10.43 4.13
N ALA A 154 -0.37 10.32 3.24
CA ALA A 154 -0.26 10.70 1.84
C ALA A 154 0.20 12.15 1.67
N ARG A 155 -0.32 13.08 2.47
CA ARG A 155 0.07 14.49 2.41
C ARG A 155 1.55 14.68 2.77
N VAL A 156 2.04 13.99 3.80
CA VAL A 156 3.46 14.02 4.20
C VAL A 156 4.33 13.43 3.08
N ILE A 157 3.97 12.25 2.59
CA ILE A 157 4.75 11.52 1.59
C ILE A 157 4.80 12.26 0.25
N ILE A 158 3.66 12.72 -0.28
CA ILE A 158 3.62 13.46 -1.55
C ILE A 158 4.44 14.75 -1.44
N ARG A 159 4.31 15.52 -0.35
CA ARG A 159 5.10 16.75 -0.16
C ARG A 159 6.59 16.50 -0.11
N ARG A 160 7.02 15.40 0.53
CA ARG A 160 8.42 15.03 0.63
C ARG A 160 8.96 14.54 -0.72
N LEU A 161 8.29 13.58 -1.33
CA LEU A 161 8.80 12.89 -2.51
C LEU A 161 8.61 13.69 -3.81
N SER A 162 7.65 14.63 -3.88
CA SER A 162 7.48 15.52 -5.03
C SER A 162 8.66 16.46 -5.27
N ARG A 163 9.51 16.68 -4.26
CA ARG A 163 10.73 17.49 -4.37
C ARG A 163 11.88 16.76 -5.07
N LEU A 164 11.77 15.44 -5.25
CA LEU A 164 12.80 14.61 -5.86
C LEU A 164 12.52 14.43 -7.35
N SER A 165 13.57 14.53 -8.17
CA SER A 165 13.52 14.04 -9.56
C SER A 165 13.36 12.52 -9.56
N ASP A 166 12.90 11.93 -10.66
CA ASP A 166 12.68 10.48 -10.74
C ASP A 166 13.96 9.68 -10.45
N ARG A 167 15.12 10.18 -10.92
CA ARG A 167 16.42 9.58 -10.62
C ARG A 167 16.76 9.65 -9.13
N ALA A 168 16.56 10.81 -8.50
CA ALA A 168 16.83 10.98 -7.06
C ALA A 168 15.87 10.15 -6.21
N LEU A 169 14.60 10.03 -6.65
CA LEU A 169 13.60 9.21 -6.00
C LEU A 169 13.98 7.73 -6.06
N LEU A 170 14.37 7.21 -7.23
CA LEU A 170 14.84 5.84 -7.39
C LEU A 170 16.04 5.54 -6.47
N GLN A 171 17.02 6.43 -6.41
CA GLN A 171 18.18 6.28 -5.52
C GLN A 171 17.78 6.28 -4.04
N ALA A 172 16.86 7.15 -3.64
CA ALA A 172 16.36 7.20 -2.27
C ALA A 172 15.61 5.91 -1.89
N VAL A 173 14.79 5.39 -2.80
CA VAL A 173 14.05 4.13 -2.64
C VAL A 173 15.00 2.95 -2.47
N GLN A 174 16.08 2.88 -3.26
CA GLN A 174 17.13 1.87 -3.09
C GLN A 174 17.77 1.95 -1.70
N GLY A 175 17.97 3.16 -1.17
CA GLY A 175 18.47 3.36 0.19
C GLY A 175 17.49 2.93 1.28
N TRP A 176 16.19 3.15 1.10
CA TRP A 176 15.17 2.82 2.10
C TRP A 176 14.77 1.34 2.11
N LEU A 177 14.64 0.73 0.94
CA LEU A 177 14.17 -0.65 0.77
C LEU A 177 15.32 -1.67 0.68
N GLY A 178 16.56 -1.20 0.49
CA GLY A 178 17.77 -2.02 0.36
C GLY A 178 17.96 -2.63 -1.04
N ILE A 179 19.20 -2.93 -1.45
CA ILE A 179 19.49 -3.45 -2.81
C ILE A 179 18.78 -4.79 -3.11
N SER A 180 18.40 -5.55 -2.09
CA SER A 180 17.73 -6.85 -2.22
C SER A 180 16.38 -6.79 -2.92
N TRP A 181 15.63 -5.66 -2.89
CA TRP A 181 14.35 -5.60 -3.59
C TRP A 181 14.53 -5.56 -5.11
N LEU A 182 15.61 -4.97 -5.63
CA LEU A 182 15.89 -4.97 -7.08
C LEU A 182 16.15 -6.39 -7.59
N ALA A 183 16.84 -7.19 -6.78
CA ALA A 183 17.06 -8.60 -7.10
C ALA A 183 15.73 -9.37 -7.09
N LEU A 184 14.84 -9.08 -6.14
CA LEU A 184 13.50 -9.66 -6.11
C LEU A 184 12.69 -9.27 -7.35
N ASP A 185 12.63 -7.98 -7.68
CA ASP A 185 11.94 -7.43 -8.86
C ASP A 185 12.46 -8.08 -10.17
N LEU A 186 13.78 -8.21 -10.31
CA LEU A 186 14.41 -8.83 -11.48
C LEU A 186 14.11 -10.34 -11.60
N LEU A 187 14.21 -11.08 -10.48
CA LEU A 187 13.88 -12.51 -10.46
C LEU A 187 12.40 -12.73 -10.78
N ASP A 188 11.57 -11.82 -10.30
CA ASP A 188 10.14 -11.82 -10.49
C ASP A 188 9.73 -11.56 -11.95
N ASP A 189 10.41 -10.67 -12.68
CA ASP A 189 10.20 -10.47 -14.12
C ASP A 189 10.55 -11.73 -14.93
N VAL A 190 11.64 -12.43 -14.59
CA VAL A 190 12.06 -13.67 -15.28
C VAL A 190 11.04 -14.80 -15.08
N THR A 191 10.42 -14.90 -13.90
CA THR A 191 9.39 -15.91 -13.65
C THR A 191 8.09 -15.66 -14.41
N LEU A 192 7.73 -14.41 -14.69
CA LEU A 192 6.57 -14.04 -15.50
C LEU A 192 6.79 -14.39 -16.97
N ASP A 193 7.98 -14.11 -17.53
CA ASP A 193 8.32 -14.49 -18.90
C ASP A 193 8.36 -16.02 -19.08
N ALA A 194 8.89 -16.76 -18.08
CA ALA A 194 8.91 -18.22 -18.13
C ALA A 194 7.51 -18.87 -18.06
N ALA A 195 6.56 -18.24 -17.33
CA ALA A 195 5.18 -18.73 -17.23
C ALA A 195 4.34 -18.43 -18.48
N ILE A 196 4.65 -17.35 -19.20
CA ILE A 196 3.98 -16.99 -20.47
C ILE A 196 4.49 -17.86 -21.63
N VAL A 197 5.74 -18.31 -21.59
CA VAL A 197 6.34 -19.19 -22.62
C VAL A 197 5.98 -20.68 -22.41
N GLY A 198 5.54 -21.09 -21.22
CA GLY A 198 5.14 -22.48 -20.94
C GLY A 198 3.66 -22.82 -21.21
N GLY A 199 2.88 -21.89 -21.76
CA GLY A 199 1.43 -22.00 -21.91
C GLY A 199 0.89 -22.55 -23.24
N ASP A 200 1.75 -22.85 -24.22
CA ASP A 200 1.32 -23.47 -25.47
C ASP A 200 2.28 -24.60 -25.89
N PHE A 201 1.67 -25.68 -26.39
CA PHE A 201 2.21 -26.97 -26.84
C PHE A 201 2.10 -28.12 -25.83
N ASP A 202 0.91 -28.72 -25.76
CA ASP A 202 0.77 -30.11 -26.22
C ASP A 202 -0.61 -30.32 -26.88
N ALA A 203 -0.56 -31.04 -28.00
CA ALA A 203 -1.66 -31.33 -28.93
C ALA A 203 -2.64 -32.39 -28.43
#